data_AF-A0A4R8SNL1-F1
#
_entry.id   AF-A0A4R8SNL1-F1
#
_cell.length_a   1.000
_cell.length_b   1.000
_cell.length_c   1.000
_cell.angle_alpha   90.00
_cell.angle_beta   90.00
_cell.angle_gamma   90.00
#
_symmetry.space_group_name_H-M   'P 1'
#
loop_
_entity.id
_entity.type
_entity.pdbx_description
1 polymer ?
#
loop_
_entity_poly.entity_id
_entity_poly.type
_entity_poly.pdbx_seq_one_letter_code
_entity_poly.pdbx_strand_id
1 'polypeptide(L)' 'MNKLGSAGAPGTGSFLFADPADEQAALVEAEHEAHHAELAVLRGRSR' A
#
# COMPACT_ATOMS: atom_id res chain seq x y z
N MET A 1 -15.75 5.62 6.59
CA MET A 1 -15.11 4.43 5.97
C MET A 1 -13.59 4.62 5.77
N ASN A 2 -12.89 5.40 6.60
CA ASN A 2 -11.45 5.65 6.41
C ASN A 2 -10.53 4.49 6.86
N LYS A 3 -11.07 3.47 7.54
CA LYS A 3 -10.31 2.30 8.03
C LYS A 3 -10.21 1.15 7.03
N LEU A 4 -10.98 1.21 5.94
CA LEU A 4 -10.95 0.20 4.87
C LEU A 4 -9.97 0.58 3.75
N GLY A 5 -9.08 1.55 3.98
CA GLY A 5 -8.11 2.02 2.98
C GLY A 5 -8.67 2.97 1.92
N SER A 6 -9.94 3.41 2.02
CA SER A 6 -10.58 4.22 0.98
C SER A 6 -10.02 5.64 0.81
N ALA A 7 -9.16 6.10 1.73
CA ALA A 7 -8.53 7.42 1.67
C ALA A 7 -7.20 7.42 0.91
N GLY A 8 -6.68 6.26 0.49
CA GLY A 8 -5.36 6.12 -0.10
C GLY A 8 -4.22 6.19 0.93
N ALA A 9 -2.99 6.04 0.45
CA ALA A 9 -1.77 6.19 1.23
C ALA A 9 -1.22 7.63 1.10
N PRO A 10 -0.63 8.21 2.15
CA PRO A 10 0.19 9.40 2.01
C PRO A 10 1.42 9.10 1.12
N GLY A 11 2.05 10.14 0.57
CA GLY A 11 3.30 9.96 -0.19
C GLY A 11 4.35 9.21 0.65
N THR A 12 5.11 8.33 0.01
CA THR A 12 6.15 7.48 0.63
C THR A 12 7.39 8.25 1.03
N GLY A 13 7.52 9.49 0.55
CA GLY A 13 8.68 10.33 0.81
C GLY A 13 8.80 10.83 2.24
N SER A 14 9.84 11.61 2.46
CA SER A 14 10.08 12.30 3.72
C SER A 14 8.93 13.23 4.09
N PHE A 15 8.73 13.45 5.38
CA PHE A 15 7.73 14.38 5.89
C PHE A 15 7.84 15.79 5.28
N LEU A 16 9.05 16.21 4.91
CA LEU A 16 9.33 17.52 4.33
C LEU A 16 9.54 17.49 2.81
N PHE A 17 9.85 16.33 2.23
CA PHE A 17 10.25 16.21 0.83
C PHE A 17 9.63 14.96 0.21
N ALA A 18 8.86 15.15 -0.86
CA ALA A 18 8.29 14.05 -1.62
C ALA A 18 9.38 13.29 -2.39
N ASP A 19 9.14 12.00 -2.59
CA ASP A 19 9.93 11.18 -3.51
C ASP A 19 9.62 11.57 -4.97
N PRO A 20 10.51 11.25 -5.92
CA PRO A 20 10.20 11.31 -7.34
C PRO A 20 8.93 10.52 -7.67
N ALA A 21 8.12 11.01 -8.61
CA ALA A 21 6.82 10.42 -8.94
C ALA A 21 6.91 8.95 -9.39
N ASP A 22 7.99 8.60 -10.11
CA ASP A 22 8.21 7.24 -10.60
C ASP A 22 8.52 6.26 -9.46
N GLU A 23 9.30 6.70 -8.46
CA GLU A 23 9.63 5.90 -7.27
C GLU A 23 8.40 5.74 -6.38
N GLN A 24 7.65 6.83 -6.17
CA GLN A 24 6.38 6.80 -5.45
C GLN A 24 5.39 5.80 -6.07
N ALA A 25 5.25 5.80 -7.39
CA ALA A 25 4.32 4.90 -8.08
C ALA A 25 4.76 3.43 -7.93
N ALA A 26 6.05 3.14 -8.07
CA ALA A 26 6.59 1.79 -7.90
C ALA A 26 6.38 1.27 -6.47
N LEU A 27 6.58 2.11 -5.47
CA LEU A 27 6.38 1.75 -4.06
C LEU A 27 4.91 1.48 -3.74
N VAL A 28 4.01 2.34 -4.22
CA VAL A 28 2.57 2.16 -4.01
C VAL A 28 2.06 0.87 -4.63
N GLU A 29 2.52 0.51 -5.84
CA GLU A 29 2.12 -0.75 -6.48
C GLU A 29 2.65 -1.96 -5.70
N ALA A 30 3.92 -1.94 -5.30
CA ALA A 30 4.52 -3.02 -4.53
C ALA A 30 3.81 -3.22 -3.18
N GLU A 31 3.46 -2.14 -2.48
CA GLU A 31 2.66 -2.21 -1.25
C GLU A 31 1.26 -2.78 -1.48
N HIS A 32 0.61 -2.39 -2.59
CA HIS A 32 -0.70 -2.91 -2.96
C HIS A 32 -0.65 -4.42 -3.20
N GLU A 33 0.32 -4.90 -3.98
CA GLU A 33 0.54 -6.32 -4.24
C GLU A 33 0.81 -7.10 -2.95
N ALA A 34 1.67 -6.58 -2.07
CA ALA A 34 1.98 -7.19 -0.78
C ALA A 34 0.74 -7.34 0.10
N HIS A 35 -0.09 -6.29 0.17
CA HIS A 35 -1.34 -6.32 0.94
C HIS A 35 -2.35 -7.34 0.39
N HIS A 36 -2.46 -7.48 -0.94
CA HIS A 36 -3.27 -8.54 -1.55
C HIS A 36 -2.74 -9.94 -1.23
N ALA A 37 -1.43 -10.12 -1.29
CA ALA A 37 -0.79 -11.41 -0.96
C ALA A 37 -1.05 -11.79 0.50
N GLU A 38 -0.90 -10.84 1.44
CA GLU A 38 -1.21 -11.06 2.86
C GLU A 38 -2.67 -11.47 3.07
N LEU A 39 -3.61 -10.73 2.47
CA LEU A 39 -5.03 -11.06 2.53
C LEU A 39 -5.34 -12.44 1.93
N ALA A 40 -4.68 -12.82 0.84
CA ALA A 40 -4.84 -14.13 0.22
C ALA A 40 -4.37 -15.25 1.15
N VAL A 41 -3.22 -15.08 1.81
CA VAL A 41 -2.71 -16.02 2.82
C VAL A 41 -3.67 -16.14 4.00
N LEU A 42 -4.15 -15.03 4.55
CA LEU A 42 -5.10 -15.03 5.65
C LEU A 42 -6.41 -15.74 5.30
N ARG A 43 -6.95 -15.49 4.10
CA ARG A 43 -8.15 -16.18 3.58
C ARG A 43 -7.92 -17.67 3.34
N GLY A 44 -6.72 -18.07 2.92
CA GLY A 44 -6.35 -19.47 2.74
C GLY A 44 -6.21 -20.22 4.07
N ARG A 45 -5.75 -19.53 5.12
CA ARG A 45 -5.56 -20.09 6.48
C ARG A 45 -6.84 -20.14 7.32
N SER A 46 -7.88 -19.38 6.96
CA SER A 46 -9.16 -19.36 7.67
C SER A 46 -10.16 -20.40 7.16
N ARG A 47 -9.70 -21.39 6.39
CA ARG A 47 -10.46 -22.58 5.98
C ARG A 47 -9.98 -23.79 6.75
#